data_AF-A0A6I1GM53-F1
#
_entry.id   AF-A0A6I1GM53-F1
#
_cell.length_a   1.000
_cell.length_b   1.000
_cell.length_c   1.000
_cell.angle_alpha   90.00
_cell.angle_beta   90.00
_cell.angle_gamma   90.00
#
_symmetry.space_group_name_H-M   'P 1'
#
loop_
_entity.id
_entity.type
_entity.pdbx_description
1 polymer ?
#
loop_
_entity_poly.entity_id
_entity_poly.type
_entity_poly.pdbx_seq_one_letter_code
_entity_poly.pdbx_strand_id
1 'polypeptide(L)'
;MSDNPFDDEEYDRFVFHPGDLIEVTDPEEIASVCKKTGLYPYPEVKQAWVSAEAKKRFRAGLLFSTDDLADEYDRLKASGRL
;
A
#
# COMPACT_ATOMS: atom_id res chain seq x y z
N MET A 1 -36.55 -17.32 -9.11
CA MET A 1 -35.63 -16.18 -8.93
C MET A 1 -35.28 -16.18 -7.46
N SER A 2 -33.99 -16.20 -7.13
CA SER A 2 -33.51 -16.29 -5.75
C SER A 2 -33.67 -14.94 -5.08
N ASP A 3 -34.62 -14.81 -4.15
CA ASP A 3 -34.70 -13.68 -3.22
C ASP A 3 -33.47 -13.75 -2.30
N ASN A 4 -32.39 -13.10 -2.73
CA ASN A 4 -31.25 -12.86 -1.85
C ASN A 4 -31.64 -11.68 -0.94
N PRO A 5 -31.76 -11.85 0.38
CA PRO A 5 -32.26 -10.83 1.31
C PRO A 5 -31.24 -9.72 1.62
N PHE A 6 -30.13 -9.71 0.88
CA PHE A 6 -29.07 -8.72 0.98
C PHE A 6 -29.30 -7.72 -0.15
N ASP A 7 -29.93 -6.61 0.20
CA ASP A 7 -30.15 -5.48 -0.71
C ASP A 7 -28.79 -5.03 -1.25
N ASP A 8 -28.60 -5.06 -2.57
CA ASP A 8 -27.31 -4.80 -3.22
C ASP A 8 -26.74 -3.42 -2.81
N GLU A 9 -27.60 -2.47 -2.42
CA GLU A 9 -27.24 -1.13 -1.91
C GLU A 9 -26.48 -1.16 -0.57
N GLU A 10 -26.73 -2.14 0.31
CA GLU A 10 -26.07 -2.20 1.63
C GLU A 10 -24.59 -2.62 1.52
N TYR A 11 -24.25 -3.41 0.50
CA TYR A 11 -22.90 -3.87 0.23
C TYR A 11 -22.09 -2.88 -0.59
N ASP A 12 -22.76 -1.99 -1.34
CA ASP A 12 -22.15 -1.01 -2.22
C ASP A 12 -21.18 -0.08 -1.48
N ARG A 13 -21.50 0.32 -0.24
CA ARG A 13 -20.63 1.15 0.61
C ARG A 13 -19.30 0.52 1.03
N PHE A 14 -19.17 -0.81 0.88
CA PHE A 14 -17.94 -1.55 1.22
C PHE A 14 -17.12 -1.93 -0.01
N VAL A 15 -17.61 -1.60 -1.20
CA VAL A 15 -16.93 -1.84 -2.47
C VAL A 15 -16.44 -0.51 -3.01
N PHE A 16 -15.17 -0.41 -3.37
CA PHE A 16 -14.66 0.75 -4.08
C PHE A 16 -15.06 0.66 -5.55
N HIS A 17 -15.71 1.71 -6.06
CA HIS A 17 -16.05 1.85 -7.46
C HIS A 17 -14.95 2.56 -8.26
N PRO A 18 -14.89 2.35 -9.59
CA PRO A 18 -14.03 3.13 -10.46
C PRO A 18 -14.34 4.63 -10.31
N GLY A 19 -13.38 5.40 -9.80
CA GLY A 19 -13.52 6.85 -9.57
C GLY A 19 -13.63 7.27 -8.10
N ASP A 20 -13.82 6.32 -7.18
CA ASP A 20 -13.88 6.61 -5.74
C ASP A 20 -12.50 6.96 -5.14
N LEU A 21 -11.42 6.59 -5.83
CA LEU A 21 -10.08 6.90 -5.39
C LEU A 21 -9.80 8.40 -5.55
N ILE A 22 -9.75 9.11 -4.42
CA ILE A 22 -9.27 10.48 -4.35
C ILE A 22 -7.80 10.45 -3.94
N GLU A 23 -6.91 10.79 -4.86
CA GLU A 23 -5.48 10.91 -4.59
C GLU A 23 -5.20 12.22 -3.87
N VAL A 24 -4.72 12.13 -2.62
CA VAL A 24 -4.22 13.29 -1.88
C VAL A 24 -2.79 13.57 -2.33
N THR A 25 -2.60 14.70 -3.05
CA THR A 25 -1.30 15.13 -3.57
C THR A 25 -0.77 16.40 -2.91
N ASP A 26 -1.60 17.10 -2.13
CA ASP A 26 -1.20 18.29 -1.40
C ASP A 26 -0.20 17.95 -0.28
N PRO A 27 1.03 18.51 -0.30
CA PRO A 27 2.02 18.26 0.74
C PRO A 27 1.57 18.61 2.16
N GLU A 28 0.74 19.65 2.34
CA GLU A 28 0.27 20.05 3.66
C GLU A 28 -0.73 19.03 4.23
N GLU A 29 -1.65 18.56 3.39
CA GLU A 29 -2.59 17.51 3.76
C GLU A 29 -1.87 16.19 4.07
N ILE A 30 -0.91 15.79 3.25
CA ILE A 30 -0.06 14.61 3.51
C ILE A 30 0.65 14.75 4.86
N ALA A 31 1.27 15.90 5.14
CA ALA A 31 1.96 16.14 6.41
C ALA A 31 1.01 16.08 7.62
N SER A 32 -0.20 16.62 7.47
CA SER A 32 -1.26 16.56 8.49
C SER A 32 -1.68 15.12 8.78
N VAL A 33 -1.92 14.32 7.74
CA VAL A 33 -2.24 12.88 7.87
C VAL A 33 -1.11 12.14 8.55
N CYS A 34 0.14 12.32 8.11
CA CYS A 34 1.30 11.66 8.71
C CYS A 34 1.43 12.00 10.20
N LYS A 35 1.21 13.26 10.58
CA LYS A 35 1.23 13.69 11.98
C LYS A 35 0.12 13.06 12.81
N LYS A 36 -1.08 12.90 12.22
CA LYS A 36 -2.24 12.32 12.90
C LYS A 36 -2.12 10.81 13.09
N THR A 37 -1.59 10.10 12.09
CA THR A 37 -1.51 8.64 12.09
C THR A 37 -0.18 8.10 12.61
N GLY A 38 0.88 8.92 12.60
CA GLY A 38 2.25 8.47 12.85
C GLY A 38 2.84 7.63 11.73
N LEU A 39 2.10 7.45 10.62
CA LEU A 39 2.54 6.69 9.46
C LEU A 39 3.19 7.65 8.47
N TYR A 40 4.50 7.51 8.31
CA TYR A 40 5.28 8.26 7.34
C TYR A 40 5.64 7.34 6.18
N PRO A 41 5.32 7.73 4.92
CA PRO A 41 5.69 6.94 3.77
C PRO A 41 7.22 6.83 3.66
N TYR A 42 7.70 5.72 3.09
CA TYR A 42 9.12 5.58 2.81
C TYR A 42 9.58 6.62 1.77
N PRO A 43 10.87 7.00 1.78
CA PRO A 43 11.46 7.76 0.69
C PRO A 43 11.19 7.08 -0.66
N GLU A 44 10.93 7.86 -1.71
CA GLU A 44 10.48 7.37 -3.02
C GLU A 44 11.32 6.20 -3.55
N VAL A 45 12.65 6.30 -3.46
CA VAL A 45 13.59 5.26 -3.91
C VAL A 45 13.39 3.94 -3.14
N LYS A 46 13.22 4.03 -1.82
CA LYS A 46 12.98 2.86 -0.97
C LYS A 46 11.61 2.26 -1.27
N GLN A 47 10.57 3.09 -1.37
CA GLN A 47 9.22 2.66 -1.70
C GLN A 47 9.16 1.94 -3.06
N ALA A 48 9.84 2.48 -4.07
CA ALA A 48 9.91 1.89 -5.41
C ALA A 48 10.58 0.51 -5.38
N TRP A 49 11.69 0.37 -4.63
CA TRP A 49 12.37 -0.91 -4.48
C TRP A 49 11.50 -1.95 -3.75
N VAL A 50 10.88 -1.56 -2.62
CA VAL A 50 9.99 -2.44 -1.85
C VAL A 50 8.81 -2.90 -2.70
N SER A 51 8.20 -1.98 -3.45
CA SER A 51 7.06 -2.30 -4.34
C SER A 51 7.46 -3.27 -5.46
N ALA A 52 8.64 -3.09 -6.04
CA ALA A 52 9.16 -3.98 -7.08
C ALA A 52 9.43 -5.39 -6.55
N GLU A 53 10.09 -5.52 -5.39
CA GLU A 53 10.42 -6.82 -4.80
C GLU A 53 9.17 -7.54 -4.27
N ALA A 54 8.22 -6.81 -3.67
CA ALA A 54 6.91 -7.34 -3.27
C ALA A 54 6.16 -7.94 -4.47
N LYS A 55 6.08 -7.18 -5.59
CA LYS A 55 5.42 -7.64 -6.82
C LYS A 55 6.09 -8.89 -7.41
N LYS A 56 7.41 -8.97 -7.33
CA LYS A 56 8.18 -10.14 -7.76
C LYS A 56 7.89 -11.36 -6.90
N ARG A 57 7.91 -11.23 -5.57
CA ARG A 57 7.61 -12.33 -4.63
C ARG A 57 6.17 -12.81 -4.75
N PHE A 58 5.22 -11.88 -4.85
CA PHE A 58 3.81 -12.19 -5.11
C PHE A 58 3.64 -13.04 -6.37
N ARG A 59 4.24 -12.63 -7.50
CA ARG A 59 4.18 -13.37 -8.77
C ARG A 59 4.82 -14.76 -8.68
N ALA A 60 5.80 -14.94 -7.80
CA ALA A 60 6.46 -16.21 -7.56
C ALA A 60 5.72 -17.09 -6.53
N GLY A 61 4.59 -16.63 -5.96
CA GLY A 61 3.88 -17.35 -4.91
C GLY A 61 4.65 -17.41 -3.57
N LEU A 62 5.63 -16.52 -3.39
CA LEU A 62 6.42 -16.44 -2.17
C LEU A 62 5.73 -15.55 -1.15
N LEU A 63 5.80 -15.95 0.12
CA LEU A 63 5.40 -15.08 1.22
C LEU A 63 6.32 -13.86 1.29
N PHE A 64 5.74 -12.70 1.58
CA PHE A 64 6.47 -11.47 1.80
C PHE A 64 5.72 -10.58 2.79
N SER A 65 6.48 -9.77 3.51
CA SER A 65 6.00 -8.62 4.28
C SER A 65 6.65 -7.37 3.73
N THR A 66 5.90 -6.28 3.62
CA THR A 66 6.46 -4.98 3.21
C THR A 66 7.47 -4.46 4.22
N ASP A 67 7.29 -4.75 5.51
CA ASP A 67 8.20 -4.35 6.58
C ASP A 67 9.53 -5.12 6.48
N ASP A 68 9.48 -6.44 6.26
CA ASP A 68 10.68 -7.27 6.09
C ASP A 68 11.48 -6.85 4.85
N LEU A 69 10.78 -6.46 3.78
CA LEU A 69 11.41 -5.93 2.57
C LEU A 69 12.05 -4.56 2.82
N ALA A 70 11.42 -3.71 3.62
CA ALA A 70 12.00 -2.43 4.00
C ALA A 70 13.30 -2.60 4.81
N ASP A 71 13.34 -3.58 5.72
CA ASP A 71 14.54 -3.94 6.48
C ASP A 71 15.62 -4.58 5.61
N GLU A 72 15.22 -5.37 4.61
CA GLU A 72 16.13 -5.92 3.61
C GLU A 72 16.77 -4.82 2.76
N TYR A 73 15.99 -3.84 2.30
CA TYR A 73 16.50 -2.67 1.59
C TYR A 73 17.56 -1.94 2.42
N ASP A 74 17.27 -1.65 3.69
CA ASP A 74 18.19 -0.91 4.57
C ASP A 74 19.51 -1.69 4.77
N ARG A 75 19.42 -3.01 4.99
CA ARG A 75 20.60 -3.88 5.11
C ARG A 75 21.43 -3.92 3.83
N LEU A 76 20.77 -4.03 2.68
CA LEU A 76 21.46 -4.06 1.39
C LEU A 76 22.14 -2.72 1.09
N LYS A 77 21.45 -1.60 1.35
CA LYS A 77 21.99 -0.26 1.15
C LYS A 77 23.16 0.03 2.09
N ALA A 78 23.06 -0.33 3.36
CA ALA A 78 24.15 -0.19 4.33
C ALA A 78 25.39 -1.02 3.94
N SER A 79 25.20 -2.17 3.29
CA SER A 79 26.29 -3.03 2.82
C SER A 79 26.82 -2.69 1.42
N GLY A 80 26.31 -1.63 0.77
CA GLY A 80 26.72 -1.21 -0.58
C GLY A 80 26.33 -2.17 -1.70
N ARG A 81 25.34 -3.05 -1.45
CA ARG A 81 24.78 -3.98 -2.45
C ARG A 81 23.57 -3.41 -3.22
N LEU A 82 23.13 -2.22 -2.80
CA LEU A 82 22.20 -1.31 -3.45
C LEU A 82 22.80 0.09 -3.44
#